data_AF-A0A4Z1BBS5-F1
#
_entry.id   AF-A0A4Z1BBS5-F1
#
_cell.length_a   1.000
_cell.length_b   1.000
_cell.length_c   1.000
_cell.angle_alpha   90.00
_cell.angle_beta   90.00
_cell.angle_gamma   90.00
#
_symmetry.space_group_name_H-M   'P 1'
#
loop_
_entity.id
_entity.type
_entity.pdbx_description
1 polymer ?
#
loop_
_entity_poly.entity_id
_entity_poly.type
_entity_poly.pdbx_seq_one_letter_code
_entity_poly.pdbx_strand_id
1 'polypeptide(L)'
;MKKELIFYYIGILVFFIVLIFSVRHIVNTTRIFVGYEDGFNPIHIQWNIDHKDSTLRVKDPMYLRNDYYLIDYDDKSILKNDTVLYAELFGDSLVSKGNALNVEPPYFLWKDAKNDTLKIFKHNITLKFTKQKY
;
A
#
# COMPACT_ATOMS: atom_id res chain seq x y z
N MET A 1 -2.58 -47.41 -27.80
CA MET A 1 -1.52 -46.45 -28.16
C MET A 1 -2.02 -45.07 -28.59
N LYS A 2 -2.64 -44.84 -29.77
CA LYS A 2 -2.99 -43.45 -30.20
C LYS A 2 -3.99 -42.72 -29.28
N LYS A 3 -5.02 -43.41 -28.78
CA LYS A 3 -6.02 -42.82 -27.87
C LYS A 3 -5.43 -42.48 -26.50
N GLU A 4 -4.60 -43.35 -25.94
CA GLU A 4 -3.90 -43.10 -24.67
C GLU A 4 -2.94 -41.92 -24.78
N LEU A 5 -2.27 -41.77 -25.92
CA LEU A 5 -1.40 -40.63 -26.20
C LEU A 5 -2.19 -39.31 -26.20
N ILE A 6 -3.38 -39.31 -26.80
CA ILE A 6 -4.27 -38.14 -26.81
C ILE A 6 -4.74 -37.80 -25.38
N PHE A 7 -5.15 -38.79 -24.59
CA PHE A 7 -5.53 -38.58 -23.19
C PHE A 7 -4.37 -38.06 -22.34
N TYR A 8 -3.15 -38.53 -22.58
CA TYR A 8 -1.95 -38.04 -21.90
C TYR A 8 -1.69 -36.55 -22.18
N TYR A 9 -1.76 -36.13 -23.45
CA TYR A 9 -1.58 -34.71 -23.81
C TYR A 9 -2.71 -33.82 -23.26
N ILE A 10 -3.96 -34.30 -23.22
CA ILE A 10 -5.07 -33.57 -22.59
C ILE A 10 -4.80 -33.41 -21.09
N GLY A 11 -4.32 -34.45 -20.41
CA GLY A 11 -3.95 -34.39 -18.99
C GLY A 11 -2.86 -33.35 -18.71
N ILE A 12 -1.83 -33.30 -19.55
CA ILE A 12 -0.77 -32.28 -19.47
C ILE A 12 -1.35 -30.88 -19.65
N LEU A 13 -2.20 -30.67 -20.66
CA LEU A 13 -2.82 -29.37 -20.92
C LEU A 13 -3.63 -28.88 -19.71
N VAL A 14 -4.46 -29.75 -19.14
CA VAL A 14 -5.28 -29.44 -17.96
C VAL A 14 -4.39 -29.10 -16.75
N PHE A 15 -3.31 -29.85 -16.54
CA PHE A 15 -2.36 -29.59 -15.46
C PHE A 15 -1.74 -28.19 -15.58
N PHE A 16 -1.27 -27.80 -16.77
CA PHE A 16 -0.72 -26.46 -17.02
C PHE A 16 -1.76 -25.35 -16.83
N ILE A 17 -3.01 -25.56 -17.28
CA ILE A 17 -4.11 -24.61 -17.05
C ILE A 17 -4.31 -24.40 -15.55
N VAL A 18 -4.47 -25.47 -14.78
CA VAL A 18 -4.66 -25.39 -13.32
C VAL A 18 -3.48 -24.68 -12.66
N LEU A 19 -2.24 -24.97 -13.08
CA LEU A 19 -1.05 -24.34 -12.53
C LEU A 19 -1.01 -22.83 -12.80
N ILE A 20 -1.31 -22.40 -14.03
CA ILE A 20 -1.36 -20.97 -14.40
C ILE A 20 -2.44 -20.24 -13.59
N PHE A 21 -3.65 -20.82 -13.49
CA PHE A 21 -4.74 -20.23 -12.73
C PHE A 21 -4.45 -20.22 -11.22
N SER A 22 -3.79 -21.24 -10.69
CA SER A 22 -3.38 -21.29 -9.28
C SER A 22 -2.36 -20.22 -8.94
N VAL A 23 -1.32 -20.04 -9.77
CA VAL A 23 -0.34 -18.96 -9.58
C VAL A 23 -1.03 -17.59 -9.65
N ARG A 24 -1.92 -17.37 -10.63
CA ARG A 24 -2.68 -16.11 -10.73
C ARG A 24 -3.60 -15.89 -9.54
N HIS A 25 -4.26 -16.94 -9.05
CA HIS A 25 -5.14 -16.89 -7.88
C HIS A 25 -4.36 -16.59 -6.61
N ILE A 26 -3.20 -17.24 -6.41
CA ILE A 26 -2.30 -16.94 -5.29
C ILE A 26 -1.84 -15.49 -5.38
N VAL A 27 -1.33 -15.03 -6.53
CA VAL A 27 -0.86 -13.64 -6.73
C VAL A 27 -1.98 -12.59 -6.56
N ASN A 28 -3.24 -12.93 -6.86
CA ASN A 28 -4.37 -12.03 -6.64
C ASN A 28 -4.90 -12.07 -5.20
N THR A 29 -4.97 -13.25 -4.58
CA THR A 29 -5.46 -13.43 -3.19
C THR A 29 -4.47 -12.91 -2.17
N THR A 30 -3.19 -12.95 -2.52
CA THR A 30 -2.13 -12.28 -1.79
C THR A 30 -2.39 -10.78 -1.78
N ARG A 31 -2.83 -10.12 -2.85
CA ARG A 31 -3.10 -8.67 -2.84
C ARG A 31 -4.26 -8.28 -1.91
N ILE A 32 -3.94 -7.84 -0.70
CA ILE A 32 -4.87 -7.24 0.26
C ILE A 32 -4.79 -5.72 0.08
N PHE A 33 -5.86 -5.12 -0.45
CA PHE A 33 -6.01 -3.68 -0.46
C PHE A 33 -6.53 -3.26 0.90
N VAL A 34 -5.79 -2.42 1.62
CA VAL A 34 -6.20 -2.01 2.96
C VAL A 34 -7.43 -1.11 2.85
N GLY A 35 -8.59 -1.68 3.17
CA GLY A 35 -9.87 -0.97 3.25
C GLY A 35 -9.99 -0.17 4.55
N TYR A 36 -11.09 0.54 4.70
CA TYR A 36 -11.41 1.20 5.98
C TYR A 36 -11.59 0.19 7.13
N GLU A 37 -12.07 -1.01 6.80
CA GLU A 37 -12.44 -2.05 7.76
C GLU A 37 -11.25 -2.88 8.26
N ASP A 38 -10.08 -2.75 7.62
CA ASP A 38 -8.89 -3.55 7.94
C ASP A 38 -7.95 -2.78 8.87
N GLY A 39 -7.82 -3.25 10.10
CA GLY A 39 -6.81 -2.78 11.06
C GLY A 39 -5.49 -3.51 10.90
N PHE A 40 -4.37 -2.80 11.05
CA PHE A 40 -3.04 -3.40 11.06
C PHE A 40 -2.14 -2.73 12.10
N ASN A 41 -1.32 -3.55 12.74
CA ASN A 41 -0.35 -3.12 13.76
C ASN A 41 0.77 -2.26 13.13
N PRO A 42 1.53 -1.47 13.91
CA PRO A 42 2.66 -0.69 13.41
C PRO A 42 3.66 -1.53 12.62
N ILE A 43 3.80 -1.22 11.34
CA ILE A 43 4.76 -1.84 10.44
C ILE A 43 5.83 -0.82 10.09
N HIS A 44 7.09 -1.22 10.26
CA HIS A 44 8.23 -0.42 9.85
C HIS A 44 8.44 -0.53 8.34
N ILE A 45 8.35 0.60 7.65
CA ILE A 45 8.55 0.72 6.21
C ILE A 45 9.99 1.17 5.96
N GLN A 46 10.75 0.35 5.25
CA GLN A 46 12.13 0.64 4.85
C GLN A 46 12.33 0.71 3.33
N TRP A 47 11.28 0.47 2.54
CA TRP A 47 11.35 0.29 1.10
C TRP A 47 10.60 1.41 0.34
N ASN A 48 11.16 1.83 -0.79
CA ASN A 48 10.60 2.90 -1.63
C ASN A 48 9.31 2.48 -2.34
N ILE A 49 8.50 3.48 -2.71
CA ILE A 49 7.25 3.30 -3.45
C ILE A 49 7.55 2.94 -4.90
N ASP A 50 6.80 1.98 -5.45
CA ASP A 50 6.88 1.67 -6.87
C ASP A 50 6.06 2.71 -7.65
N HIS A 51 6.74 3.68 -8.27
CA HIS A 51 6.13 4.78 -9.01
C HIS A 51 5.30 4.32 -10.22
N LYS A 52 5.44 3.07 -10.68
CA LYS A 52 4.63 2.53 -11.78
C LYS A 52 3.20 2.24 -11.37
N ASP A 53 2.98 1.85 -10.10
CA ASP A 53 1.68 1.41 -9.61
C ASP A 53 1.06 2.35 -8.56
N SER A 54 1.76 3.42 -8.15
CA SER A 54 1.31 4.33 -7.07
C SER A 54 0.88 3.58 -5.79
N THR A 55 1.59 2.49 -5.47
CA THR A 55 1.29 1.68 -4.29
C THR A 55 2.55 1.39 -3.48
N LEU A 56 2.42 1.49 -2.15
CA LEU A 56 3.44 1.06 -1.20
C LEU A 56 3.16 -0.40 -0.80
N ARG A 57 4.15 -1.28 -0.98
CA ARG A 57 4.04 -2.72 -0.66
C ARG A 57 4.44 -2.98 0.78
N VAL A 58 3.49 -2.91 1.70
CA VAL A 58 3.78 -3.27 3.09
C VAL A 58 3.78 -4.80 3.18
N LYS A 59 4.95 -5.39 3.51
CA LYS A 59 5.28 -6.83 3.44
C LYS A 59 4.07 -7.78 3.59
N ASP A 60 3.90 -8.68 2.62
CA ASP A 60 2.78 -9.62 2.43
C ASP A 60 1.37 -9.09 2.77
N PRO A 61 0.49 -8.93 1.79
CA PRO A 61 0.62 -8.03 0.66
C PRO A 61 -0.42 -6.93 0.88
N MET A 62 -0.06 -5.95 1.71
CA MET A 62 -0.92 -4.80 2.03
C MET A 62 -0.57 -3.63 1.13
N TYR A 63 -1.56 -3.15 0.37
CA TYR A 63 -1.42 -2.03 -0.55
C TYR A 63 -2.16 -0.80 -0.01
N LEU A 64 -1.42 0.31 0.15
CA LEU A 64 -1.99 1.62 0.46
C LEU A 64 -2.38 2.34 -0.84
N ARG A 65 -3.60 2.87 -0.88
CA ARG A 65 -4.12 3.66 -2.01
C ARG A 65 -3.71 5.13 -1.89
N ASN A 66 -3.76 5.84 -3.01
CA ASN A 66 -3.44 7.26 -3.12
C ASN A 66 -4.55 8.21 -2.62
N ASP A 67 -5.56 7.70 -1.92
CA ASP A 67 -6.72 8.46 -1.47
C ASP A 67 -6.60 8.98 -0.03
N TYR A 68 -5.45 8.79 0.63
CA TYR A 68 -5.18 9.24 1.99
C TYR A 68 -4.41 10.56 2.03
N TYR A 69 -5.03 11.57 2.65
CA TYR A 69 -4.50 12.93 2.76
C TYR A 69 -4.38 13.38 4.21
N LEU A 70 -3.36 14.19 4.47
CA LEU A 70 -3.03 14.69 5.79
C LEU A 70 -4.20 15.50 6.35
N ILE A 71 -4.60 15.20 7.58
CA ILE A 71 -5.64 16.00 8.26
C ILE A 71 -5.09 17.39 8.59
N ASP A 72 -5.96 18.41 8.61
CA ASP A 72 -5.58 19.72 9.14
C ASP A 72 -5.28 19.59 10.64
N TYR A 73 -4.08 19.98 11.05
CA TYR A 73 -3.72 20.09 12.46
C TYR A 73 -4.05 21.48 12.95
N ASP A 74 -4.57 21.55 14.17
CA ASP A 74 -4.74 22.82 14.89
C ASP A 74 -3.40 23.54 15.04
N ASP A 75 -2.30 22.78 15.21
CA ASP A 75 -0.95 23.30 15.28
C ASP A 75 -0.11 22.96 14.03
N LYS A 76 -0.16 23.85 13.04
CA LYS A 76 0.63 23.75 11.80
C LYS A 76 2.13 23.95 12.03
N SER A 77 2.57 24.36 13.23
CA SER A 77 3.99 24.59 13.52
C SER A 77 4.79 23.28 13.62
N ILE A 78 4.13 22.18 13.99
CA ILE A 78 4.76 20.86 14.14
C ILE A 78 5.41 20.40 12.83
N LEU A 79 4.74 20.63 11.70
CA LEU A 79 5.26 20.31 10.37
C LEU A 79 6.31 21.31 9.88
N LYS A 80 6.21 22.58 10.29
CA LYS A 80 7.15 23.63 9.85
C LYS A 80 8.53 23.49 10.50
N ASN A 81 8.60 22.86 11.67
CA ASN A 81 9.86 22.63 12.38
C ASN A 81 10.71 21.53 11.73
N ASP A 82 10.09 20.62 10.97
CA ASP A 82 10.77 19.58 10.20
C ASP A 82 10.72 19.92 8.70
N THR A 83 11.76 20.60 8.22
CA THR A 83 11.89 21.01 6.82
C THR A 83 11.91 19.85 5.84
N VAL A 84 12.40 18.68 6.25
CA VAL A 84 12.45 17.48 5.39
C VAL A 84 11.03 16.93 5.22
N LEU A 85 10.33 16.70 6.32
CA LEU A 85 8.95 16.19 6.30
C LEU A 85 7.99 17.18 5.63
N TYR A 86 8.20 18.48 5.82
CA TYR A 86 7.44 19.51 5.13
C TYR A 86 7.65 19.46 3.62
N ALA A 87 8.90 19.32 3.15
CA ALA A 87 9.20 19.20 1.72
C ALA A 87 8.59 17.94 1.11
N GLU A 88 8.65 16.81 1.82
CA GLU A 88 8.02 15.55 1.40
C GLU A 88 6.50 15.67 1.24
N LEU A 89 5.83 16.44 2.10
CA LEU A 89 4.36 16.55 2.04
C LEU A 89 3.87 17.72 1.17
N PHE A 90 4.60 18.83 1.13
CA PHE A 90 4.12 20.10 0.56
C PHE A 90 5.06 20.74 -0.45
N GLY A 91 6.14 20.06 -0.83
CA GLY A 91 7.06 20.49 -1.89
C GLY A 91 6.34 20.87 -3.18
N ASP A 92 6.85 21.87 -3.88
CA ASP A 92 6.19 22.44 -5.05
C ASP A 92 6.20 21.52 -6.29
N SER A 93 7.06 20.50 -6.29
CA SER A 93 7.09 19.46 -7.31
C SER A 93 6.00 18.38 -7.16
N LEU A 94 5.23 18.39 -6.06
CA LEU A 94 4.25 17.35 -5.75
C LEU A 94 2.89 17.65 -6.41
N VAL A 95 2.38 16.67 -7.16
CA VAL A 95 1.04 16.75 -7.79
C VAL A 95 -0.07 16.63 -6.74
N SER A 96 0.12 15.78 -5.72
CA SER A 96 -0.86 15.52 -4.66
C SER A 96 -0.29 15.92 -3.30
N LYS A 97 -0.28 17.23 -2.99
CA LYS A 97 0.21 17.75 -1.71
C LYS A 97 -0.55 17.14 -0.53
N GLY A 98 0.17 16.79 0.53
CA GLY A 98 -0.37 16.18 1.75
C GLY A 98 -0.71 14.69 1.64
N ASN A 99 -0.38 14.01 0.54
CA ASN A 99 -0.67 12.60 0.37
C ASN A 99 0.24 11.71 1.25
N ALA A 100 -0.32 10.66 1.84
CA ALA A 100 0.42 9.69 2.64
C ALA A 100 1.54 8.99 1.84
N LEU A 101 1.36 8.83 0.53
CA LEU A 101 2.36 8.25 -0.37
C LEU A 101 3.54 9.18 -0.68
N ASN A 102 3.51 10.44 -0.29
CA ASN A 102 4.68 11.30 -0.51
C ASN A 102 5.72 11.17 0.61
N VAL A 103 5.36 10.54 1.75
CA VAL A 103 6.29 10.35 2.87
C VAL A 103 7.34 9.34 2.46
N GLU A 104 8.60 9.76 2.47
CA GLU A 104 9.71 8.88 2.10
C GLU A 104 10.05 7.92 3.26
N PRO A 105 10.41 6.66 2.99
CA PRO A 105 10.96 5.77 4.01
C PRO A 105 12.25 6.34 4.64
N PRO A 106 12.56 6.02 5.91
CA PRO A 106 11.84 5.08 6.78
C PRO A 106 10.77 5.74 7.65
N TYR A 107 9.68 5.00 7.92
CA TYR A 107 8.62 5.40 8.85
C TYR A 107 7.83 4.19 9.37
N PHE A 108 7.04 4.39 10.41
CA PHE A 108 6.08 3.39 10.87
C PHE A 108 4.67 3.73 10.39
N LEU A 109 3.93 2.73 9.91
CA LEU A 109 2.56 2.87 9.41
C LEU A 109 1.62 1.98 10.22
N TRP A 110 0.46 2.50 10.63
CA TRP A 110 -0.62 1.70 11.22
C TRP A 110 -2.00 2.29 10.96
N LYS A 111 -3.02 1.44 11.06
CA LYS A 111 -4.44 1.83 11.00
C LYS A 111 -5.21 1.03 12.02
N ASP A 112 -6.10 1.69 12.74
CA ASP A 112 -7.00 1.03 13.68
C ASP A 112 -8.28 0.62 12.94
N ALA A 113 -8.77 -0.61 13.14
CA ALA A 113 -9.97 -1.11 12.46
C ALA A 113 -11.23 -0.27 12.78
N LYS A 114 -11.25 0.41 13.93
CA LYS A 114 -12.37 1.27 14.37
C LYS A 114 -12.21 2.73 13.97
N ASN A 115 -11.12 3.08 13.26
CA ASN A 115 -10.81 4.46 12.94
C ASN A 115 -10.40 4.61 11.47
N ASP A 116 -11.07 5.54 10.79
CA ASP A 116 -10.76 5.83 9.39
C ASP A 116 -9.38 6.46 9.18
N THR A 117 -8.73 6.94 10.26
CA THR A 117 -7.40 7.55 10.18
C THR A 117 -6.28 6.53 10.01
N LEU A 118 -5.50 6.71 8.97
CA LEU A 118 -4.18 6.11 8.80
C LEU A 118 -3.16 6.94 9.60
N LYS A 119 -2.22 6.27 10.29
CA LYS A 119 -1.21 6.93 11.11
C LYS A 119 0.19 6.59 10.61
N ILE A 120 1.03 7.62 10.46
CA ILE A 120 2.44 7.51 10.11
C ILE A 120 3.28 8.13 11.22
N PHE A 121 4.34 7.47 11.65
CA PHE A 121 5.31 8.03 12.60
C PHE A 121 6.67 8.15 11.95
N LYS A 122 7.18 9.37 11.89
CA LYS A 122 8.48 9.73 11.32
C LYS A 122 9.06 10.94 12.07
N HIS A 123 10.37 10.95 12.31
CA HIS A 123 11.09 12.03 13.01
C HIS A 123 10.44 12.50 14.33
N ASN A 124 9.94 11.56 15.14
CA ASN A 124 9.24 11.84 16.40
C ASN A 124 7.91 12.61 16.25
N ILE A 125 7.35 12.67 15.04
CA ILE A 125 6.06 13.28 14.74
C ILE A 125 5.09 12.18 14.33
N THR A 126 3.90 12.19 14.93
CA THR A 126 2.79 11.32 14.51
C THR A 126 1.89 12.08 13.55
N LEU A 127 1.89 11.66 12.29
CA LEU A 127 0.99 12.13 11.27
C LEU A 127 -0.24 11.23 11.17
N LYS A 128 -1.39 11.84 10.90
CA LYS A 128 -2.71 11.26 10.72
C LYS A 128 -3.22 11.68 9.34
N PHE A 129 -3.69 10.71 8.59
CA PHE A 129 -4.24 10.89 7.26
C PHE A 129 -5.65 10.34 7.25
N THR A 130 -6.57 11.08 6.63
CA THR A 130 -7.93 10.62 6.39
C THR A 130 -8.11 10.37 4.91
N LYS A 131 -9.00 9.45 4.58
CA LYS A 131 -9.31 9.22 3.18
C LYS A 131 -10.27 10.28 2.67
N GLN A 132 -9.88 10.94 1.58
CA GLN A 132 -10.68 11.99 0.96
C GLN A 132 -11.83 11.33 0.20
N LYS A 133 -13.07 11.67 0.58
CA LYS A 133 -14.26 11.30 -0.20
C LYS A 133 -14.31 12.23 -1.41
N TYR A 134 -14.24 11.67 -2.60
CA TYR A 134 -14.58 12.37 -3.84
C TYR A 134 -16.08 12.69 -3.86
#